data_AF-A0A7R9AH86-F1
#
_entry.id   AF-A0A7R9AH86-F1
#
_cell.length_a   1.000
_cell.length_b   1.000
_cell.length_c   1.000
_cell.angle_alpha   90.00
_cell.angle_beta   90.00
_cell.angle_gamma   90.00
#
_symmetry.space_group_name_H-M   'P 1'
#
loop_
_entity.id
_entity.type
_entity.pdbx_description
1 polymer ?
#
loop_
_entity_poly.entity_id
_entity_poly.type
_entity_poly.pdbx_seq_one_letter_code
_entity_poly.pdbx_strand_id
1 'polypeptide(L)'
;MPSFRSGNFTFVGTHSQLVLTSRGEIISAGNFHGEYPAKAMDYLAIGIHELGSMSERRIERLVNPALSELPAFLTKNGGLNSGFMIAHCTAAALVSENKTLCHPASVDSLSTSAAQEDHVSMGGFAARKALQVVGNVEKVIAIELLCACQAMEFLRPLRTTTPLEEVYRVVRKVVRPWDEDRYMSPDIEAVIKVLQTEKVWHAVKKHIDYFQSAETIEMRVFSPTASGILERPRPGEGGGRKRSRSRPPSESEAEAVKKPPLARRPSEPEILKKVAFVRRAEADPKKPTLARRPSEAEIVKKPPLTRRPSETDLKRPRKK
;
A
#
# COMPACT_ATOMS: atom_id res chain seq x y z
N MET A 1 -9.30 38.44 -18.10
CA MET A 1 -8.63 37.12 -18.22
C MET A 1 -8.29 36.64 -16.83
N PRO A 2 -8.70 35.43 -16.42
CA PRO A 2 -8.52 34.98 -15.05
C PRO A 2 -7.06 34.59 -14.78
N SER A 3 -6.52 35.11 -13.67
CA SER A 3 -5.18 34.81 -13.17
C SER A 3 -5.09 33.35 -12.73
N PHE A 4 -4.28 32.56 -13.44
CA PHE A 4 -3.84 31.25 -12.96
C PHE A 4 -2.87 31.48 -11.80
N ARG A 5 -3.31 31.19 -10.56
CA ARG A 5 -2.40 30.94 -9.45
C ARG A 5 -1.72 29.59 -9.71
N SER A 6 -0.46 29.63 -10.12
CA SER A 6 0.41 28.46 -10.15
C SER A 6 0.54 27.90 -8.74
N GLY A 7 0.02 26.70 -8.51
CA GLY A 7 0.46 25.90 -7.36
C GLY A 7 1.98 25.72 -7.43
N ASN A 8 2.63 25.59 -6.28
CA ASN A 8 4.05 25.32 -6.15
C ASN A 8 4.40 23.94 -6.74
N PHE A 9 4.44 23.84 -8.06
CA PHE A 9 5.05 22.73 -8.78
C PHE A 9 6.50 23.11 -9.04
N THR A 10 7.41 22.58 -8.21
CA THR A 10 8.84 22.63 -8.49
C THR A 10 9.11 21.69 -9.66
N PHE A 11 9.33 22.23 -10.85
CA PHE A 11 9.68 21.45 -12.02
C PHE A 11 11.15 21.02 -11.91
N VAL A 12 11.43 19.71 -11.93
CA VAL A 12 12.80 19.21 -12.02
C VAL A 12 13.17 19.14 -13.49
N GLY A 13 13.86 20.17 -14.00
CA GLY A 13 14.44 20.12 -15.34
C GLY A 13 15.66 19.19 -15.34
N THR A 14 15.55 18.01 -15.93
CA THR A 14 16.62 17.00 -16.01
C THR A 14 17.52 17.16 -17.24
N HIS A 15 17.33 18.23 -18.02
CA HIS A 15 18.14 18.49 -19.21
C HIS A 15 19.52 19.06 -18.84
N SER A 16 20.50 18.84 -19.72
CA SER A 16 21.85 19.41 -19.57
C SER A 16 21.90 20.92 -19.83
N GLN A 17 20.98 21.44 -20.65
CA GLN A 17 20.86 22.87 -20.95
C GLN A 17 19.58 23.41 -20.32
N LEU A 18 19.73 24.30 -19.34
CA LEU A 18 18.63 25.00 -18.70
C LEU A 18 18.41 26.35 -19.37
N VAL A 19 17.28 26.51 -20.05
CA VAL A 19 16.89 27.78 -20.69
C VAL A 19 16.08 28.59 -19.68
N LEU A 20 16.68 29.64 -19.13
CA LEU A 20 16.04 30.54 -18.18
C LEU A 20 15.52 31.76 -18.94
N THR A 21 14.35 31.63 -19.56
CA THR A 21 13.74 32.66 -20.42
C THR A 21 13.52 33.98 -19.69
N SER A 22 13.18 33.95 -18.40
CA SER A 22 13.04 35.15 -17.55
C SER A 22 14.34 35.92 -17.34
N ARG A 23 15.48 35.24 -17.50
CA ARG A 23 16.82 35.82 -17.39
C ARG A 23 17.51 36.00 -18.74
N GLY A 24 16.94 35.46 -19.82
CA GLY A 24 17.58 35.44 -21.14
C GLY A 24 18.87 34.59 -21.19
N GLU A 25 19.05 33.64 -20.27
CA GLU A 25 20.27 32.86 -20.10
C GLU A 25 20.09 31.38 -20.47
N ILE A 26 21.17 30.75 -20.95
CA ILE A 26 21.27 29.28 -21.11
C ILE A 26 22.39 28.80 -20.21
N ILE A 27 22.06 27.95 -19.23
CA ILE A 27 23.01 27.42 -18.24
C ILE A 27 23.28 25.95 -18.54
N SER A 28 24.56 25.57 -18.64
CA SER A 28 24.97 24.16 -18.66
C SER A 28 24.96 23.60 -17.24
N ALA A 29 24.17 22.56 -16.99
CA ALA A 29 23.96 21.97 -15.66
C ALA A 29 24.01 20.43 -15.70
N GLY A 30 24.28 19.81 -14.55
CA GLY A 30 24.36 18.36 -14.37
C GLY A 30 23.05 17.69 -13.93
N ASN A 31 21.88 18.31 -14.12
CA ASN A 31 20.61 17.79 -13.61
C ASN A 31 20.16 16.45 -14.21
N PHE A 32 20.79 16.02 -15.30
CA PHE A 32 20.59 14.70 -15.90
C PHE A 32 21.23 13.58 -15.06
N HIS A 33 22.10 13.91 -14.10
CA HIS A 33 22.82 12.93 -13.29
C HIS A 33 21.85 12.20 -12.34
N GLY A 34 21.55 10.94 -12.68
CA GLY A 34 20.53 10.11 -12.03
C GLY A 34 20.86 9.56 -10.64
N GLU A 35 21.79 10.17 -9.89
CA GLU A 35 22.23 9.63 -8.58
C GLU A 35 21.08 9.56 -7.57
N TYR A 36 20.27 10.61 -7.52
CA TYR A 36 19.12 10.70 -6.61
C TYR A 36 18.15 9.53 -6.78
N PRO A 37 17.58 9.28 -7.99
CA PRO A 37 16.73 8.12 -8.18
C PRO A 37 17.50 6.79 -8.05
N ALA A 38 18.79 6.72 -8.42
CA ALA A 38 19.58 5.49 -8.26
C ALA A 38 19.68 5.04 -6.79
N LYS A 39 20.08 5.95 -5.89
CA LYS A 39 20.15 5.68 -4.45
C LYS A 39 18.78 5.32 -3.87
N ALA A 40 17.74 6.06 -4.26
CA ALA A 40 16.38 5.79 -3.81
C ALA A 40 15.90 4.39 -4.19
N MET A 41 16.19 3.93 -5.42
CA MET A 41 15.82 2.59 -5.89
C MET A 41 16.61 1.48 -5.17
N ASP A 42 17.88 1.71 -4.86
CA ASP A 42 18.67 0.77 -4.05
C ASP A 42 18.11 0.62 -2.64
N TYR A 43 17.78 1.74 -1.97
CA TYR A 43 17.14 1.69 -0.66
C TYR A 43 15.75 1.05 -0.70
N LEU A 44 14.98 1.29 -1.77
CA LEU A 44 13.70 0.64 -1.96
C LEU A 44 13.84 -0.89 -2.07
N ALA A 45 14.81 -1.38 -2.84
CA ALA A 45 15.07 -2.81 -2.96
C ALA A 45 15.38 -3.45 -1.59
N ILE A 46 16.24 -2.81 -0.80
CA ILE A 46 16.60 -3.27 0.55
C ILE A 46 15.38 -3.27 1.48
N GLY A 47 14.62 -2.17 1.51
CA GLY A 47 13.44 -2.04 2.38
C GLY A 47 12.33 -3.04 2.04
N ILE A 48 12.05 -3.24 0.75
CA ILE A 48 11.01 -4.18 0.31
C ILE A 48 11.43 -5.64 0.54
N HIS A 49 12.71 -5.98 0.34
CA HIS A 49 13.22 -7.33 0.59
C HIS A 49 12.89 -7.82 2.00
N GLU A 50 13.03 -6.97 3.02
CA GLU A 50 12.74 -7.32 4.41
C GLU A 50 11.28 -7.71 4.67
N LEU A 51 10.33 -7.12 3.93
CA LEU A 51 8.93 -7.53 4.00
C LEU A 51 8.74 -8.99 3.56
N GLY A 52 9.43 -9.38 2.49
CA GLY A 52 9.46 -10.76 2.01
C GLY A 52 10.19 -11.71 2.97
N SER A 53 11.34 -11.28 3.50
CA SER A 53 12.11 -12.04 4.48
C SER A 53 11.28 -12.38 5.72
N MET A 54 10.61 -11.39 6.30
CA MET A 54 9.73 -11.58 7.44
C MET A 54 8.48 -12.42 7.11
N SER A 55 7.90 -12.23 5.93
CA SER A 55 6.78 -13.04 5.45
C SER A 55 7.14 -14.51 5.32
N GLU A 56 8.29 -14.81 4.76
CA GLU A 56 8.76 -16.19 4.57
C GLU A 56 9.00 -16.90 5.91
N ARG A 57 9.48 -16.20 6.94
CA ARG A 57 9.55 -16.74 8.31
C ARG A 57 8.17 -17.04 8.90
N ARG A 58 7.13 -16.28 8.56
CA ARG A 58 5.75 -16.58 8.97
C ARG A 58 5.17 -17.77 8.22
N ILE A 59 5.53 -17.95 6.94
CA ILE A 59 5.21 -19.15 6.17
C ILE A 59 5.82 -20.38 6.85
N GLU A 60 7.10 -20.34 7.21
CA GLU A 60 7.78 -21.43 7.93
C GLU A 60 7.02 -21.81 9.20
N ARG A 61 6.66 -20.82 10.03
CA ARG A 61 5.88 -21.05 11.25
C ARG A 61 4.53 -21.71 10.98
N LEU A 62 3.85 -21.40 9.88
CA LEU A 62 2.56 -21.98 9.53
C LEU A 62 2.69 -23.45 9.08
N VAL A 63 3.70 -23.76 8.27
CA VAL A 63 3.88 -25.12 7.71
C VAL A 63 4.55 -26.08 8.70
N ASN A 64 5.26 -25.56 9.69
CA ASN A 64 5.98 -26.34 10.69
C ASN A 64 5.04 -26.79 11.82
N PRO A 65 4.73 -28.10 11.95
CA PRO A 65 3.80 -28.60 12.97
C PRO A 65 4.28 -28.36 14.41
N ALA A 66 5.60 -28.22 14.62
CA ALA A 66 6.15 -27.94 15.95
C ALA A 66 5.91 -26.47 16.39
N LEU A 67 5.58 -25.58 15.45
CA LEU A 67 5.39 -24.15 15.71
C LEU A 67 3.94 -23.69 15.52
N SER A 68 3.17 -24.35 14.65
CA SER A 68 1.81 -23.93 14.28
C SER A 68 0.70 -24.54 15.11
N GLU A 69 0.93 -25.69 15.77
CA GLU A 69 -0.14 -26.55 16.32
C GLU A 69 -1.16 -26.99 15.25
N LEU A 70 -0.78 -26.92 13.97
CA LEU A 70 -1.57 -27.33 12.81
C LEU A 70 -0.98 -28.60 12.18
N PRO A 71 -1.75 -29.31 11.33
CA PRO A 71 -1.22 -30.42 10.56
C PRO A 71 0.00 -29.98 9.73
N ALA A 72 1.01 -30.86 9.67
CA ALA A 72 2.26 -30.58 8.95
C ALA A 72 1.97 -30.14 7.50
N PHE A 73 2.62 -29.06 7.06
CA PHE A 73 2.46 -28.47 5.73
C PHE A 73 1.01 -28.10 5.34
N LEU A 74 0.13 -27.92 6.34
CA LEU A 74 -1.26 -27.53 6.16
C LEU A 74 -2.08 -28.50 5.29
N THR A 75 -1.85 -29.81 5.46
CA THR A 75 -2.61 -30.88 4.81
C THR A 75 -3.17 -31.90 5.81
N LYS A 76 -4.36 -32.45 5.54
CA LYS A 76 -5.03 -33.42 6.44
C LYS A 76 -4.32 -34.78 6.42
N ASN A 77 -3.99 -35.28 5.23
CA ASN A 77 -3.43 -36.61 5.01
C ASN A 77 -1.93 -36.51 4.72
N GLY A 78 -1.16 -36.08 5.73
CA GLY A 78 0.30 -35.98 5.65
C GLY A 78 0.94 -37.33 5.34
N GLY A 79 1.97 -37.32 4.48
CA GLY A 79 2.69 -38.51 4.01
C GLY A 79 2.29 -38.95 2.61
N LEU A 80 1.00 -38.90 2.27
CA LEU A 80 0.53 -39.03 0.88
C LEU A 80 0.48 -37.67 0.17
N ASN A 81 0.16 -36.62 0.93
CA ASN A 81 0.12 -35.25 0.45
C ASN A 81 1.26 -34.45 1.09
N SER A 82 1.88 -33.60 0.28
CA SER A 82 2.94 -32.65 0.64
C SER A 82 2.39 -31.26 0.99
N GLY A 83 1.14 -30.94 0.60
CA GLY A 83 0.51 -29.66 0.93
C GLY A 83 1.34 -28.47 0.48
N PHE A 84 1.62 -27.56 1.40
CA PHE A 84 2.34 -26.30 1.14
C PHE A 84 3.87 -26.41 1.26
N MET A 85 4.43 -27.62 1.37
CA MET A 85 5.87 -27.83 1.51
C MET A 85 6.67 -27.14 0.39
N ILE A 86 6.32 -27.38 -0.88
CA ILE A 86 7.05 -26.81 -2.02
C ILE A 86 6.72 -25.33 -2.26
N ALA A 87 5.54 -24.88 -1.82
CA ALA A 87 5.19 -23.46 -1.80
C ALA A 87 6.16 -22.68 -0.91
N HIS A 88 6.48 -23.23 0.26
CA HIS A 88 7.47 -22.64 1.16
C HIS A 88 8.88 -22.63 0.54
N CYS A 89 9.31 -23.72 -0.11
CA CYS A 89 10.59 -23.75 -0.84
C CYS A 89 10.66 -22.65 -1.92
N THR A 90 9.55 -22.41 -2.61
CA THR A 90 9.45 -21.33 -3.62
C THR A 90 9.63 -19.96 -2.97
N ALA A 91 8.94 -19.70 -1.84
CA ALA A 91 9.09 -18.46 -1.09
C ALA A 91 10.54 -18.26 -0.60
N ALA A 92 11.16 -19.30 -0.04
CA ALA A 92 12.54 -19.27 0.44
C ALA A 92 13.55 -19.00 -0.69
N ALA A 93 13.35 -19.60 -1.86
CA ALA A 93 14.20 -19.36 -3.04
C ALA A 93 14.11 -17.90 -3.50
N LEU A 94 12.91 -17.32 -3.57
CA LEU A 94 12.69 -15.92 -3.96
C LEU A 94 13.33 -14.94 -2.96
N VAL A 95 13.18 -15.20 -1.66
CA VAL A 95 13.85 -14.39 -0.62
C VAL A 95 15.36 -14.50 -0.73
N SER A 96 15.90 -15.69 -1.02
CA SER A 96 17.33 -15.88 -1.20
C SER A 96 17.87 -15.15 -2.43
N GLU A 97 17.16 -15.19 -3.56
CA GLU A 97 17.53 -14.42 -4.77
C GLU A 97 17.55 -12.91 -4.47
N ASN A 98 16.56 -12.42 -3.72
CA ASN A 98 16.49 -11.00 -3.36
C ASN A 98 17.71 -10.52 -2.56
N LYS A 99 18.38 -11.39 -1.78
CA LYS A 99 19.60 -11.02 -1.05
C LYS A 99 20.71 -10.55 -1.99
N THR A 100 20.89 -11.24 -3.11
CA THR A 100 21.86 -10.84 -4.14
C THR A 100 21.42 -9.54 -4.82
N LEU A 101 20.13 -9.38 -5.10
CA LEU A 101 19.56 -8.16 -5.70
C LEU A 101 19.62 -6.93 -4.78
N CYS A 102 19.78 -7.13 -3.47
CA CYS A 102 19.93 -6.05 -2.50
C CYS A 102 21.31 -5.38 -2.55
N HIS A 103 22.30 -5.93 -3.26
CA HIS A 103 23.55 -5.21 -3.47
C HIS A 103 23.27 -3.89 -4.22
N PRO A 104 23.73 -2.74 -3.70
CA PRO A 104 23.43 -1.45 -4.30
C PRO A 104 24.12 -1.33 -5.67
N ALA A 105 23.39 -0.95 -6.71
CA ALA A 105 23.99 -0.71 -8.03
C ALA A 105 24.63 0.68 -8.13
N SER A 106 24.10 1.65 -7.38
CA SER A 106 24.56 3.04 -7.34
C SER A 106 25.92 3.26 -6.67
N VAL A 107 26.59 2.20 -6.19
CA VAL A 107 27.97 2.33 -5.67
C VAL A 107 29.02 2.13 -6.75
N ASP A 108 28.62 1.62 -7.92
CA ASP A 108 29.48 1.47 -9.07
C ASP A 108 29.42 2.72 -9.96
N SER A 109 30.57 3.08 -10.54
CA SER A 109 30.71 4.16 -11.50
C SER A 109 31.91 3.87 -12.40
N LEU A 110 31.64 3.78 -13.71
CA LEU A 110 32.65 3.54 -14.73
C LEU A 110 32.66 4.72 -15.69
N SER A 111 33.79 5.40 -15.79
CA SER A 111 33.94 6.58 -16.63
C SER A 111 33.77 6.21 -18.10
N THR A 112 33.00 7.00 -18.84
CA THR A 112 32.81 6.81 -20.28
C THR A 112 33.22 8.08 -21.04
N SER A 113 33.22 8.00 -22.37
CA SER A 113 33.47 9.16 -23.24
C SER A 113 34.81 9.86 -22.98
N ALA A 114 35.89 9.08 -22.84
CA ALA A 114 37.25 9.59 -22.58
C ALA A 114 37.32 10.55 -21.37
N ALA A 115 36.64 10.18 -20.28
CA ALA A 115 36.54 10.94 -19.01
C ALA A 115 35.72 12.24 -19.07
N GLN A 116 34.93 12.45 -20.12
CA GLN A 116 33.92 13.52 -20.13
C GLN A 116 32.71 13.18 -19.24
N GLU A 117 32.40 11.89 -19.10
CA GLU A 117 31.43 11.36 -18.14
C GLU A 117 32.21 10.50 -17.12
N ASP A 118 32.93 11.18 -16.23
CA ASP A 118 33.83 10.55 -15.27
C ASP A 118 33.12 9.91 -14.08
N HIS A 119 31.96 10.43 -13.68
CA HIS A 119 31.10 9.90 -12.63
C HIS A 119 29.67 9.66 -13.11
N VAL A 120 29.13 8.46 -12.88
CA VAL A 120 27.77 8.05 -13.30
C VAL A 120 27.05 7.27 -12.20
N SER A 121 25.72 7.20 -12.30
CA SER A 121 24.87 6.69 -11.21
C SER A 121 24.50 5.21 -11.27
N MET A 122 24.71 4.54 -12.41
CA MET A 122 24.24 3.17 -12.67
C MET A 122 22.74 2.91 -12.33
N GLY A 123 21.93 3.98 -12.30
CA GLY A 123 20.53 3.93 -11.84
C GLY A 123 19.61 3.04 -12.67
N GLY A 124 19.99 2.74 -13.93
CA GLY A 124 19.23 1.84 -14.79
C GLY A 124 19.18 0.39 -14.27
N PHE A 125 20.23 -0.11 -13.63
CA PHE A 125 20.17 -1.43 -12.98
C PHE A 125 19.49 -1.35 -11.61
N ALA A 126 19.70 -0.27 -10.86
CA ALA A 126 19.02 -0.02 -9.59
C ALA A 126 17.49 -0.10 -9.72
N ALA A 127 16.92 0.58 -10.72
CA ALA A 127 15.48 0.55 -10.98
C ALA A 127 14.97 -0.85 -11.38
N ARG A 128 15.68 -1.55 -12.27
CA ARG A 128 15.27 -2.89 -12.74
C ARG A 128 15.29 -3.92 -11.63
N LYS A 129 16.35 -3.95 -10.80
CA LYS A 129 16.42 -4.89 -9.69
C LYS A 129 15.41 -4.56 -8.59
N ALA A 130 15.13 -3.28 -8.32
CA ALA A 130 14.07 -2.90 -7.38
C ALA A 130 12.70 -3.44 -7.82
N LEU A 131 12.37 -3.32 -9.11
CA LEU A 131 11.13 -3.90 -9.67
C LEU A 131 11.09 -5.42 -9.53
N GLN A 132 12.20 -6.12 -9.78
CA GLN A 132 12.28 -7.57 -9.61
C GLN A 132 12.07 -7.98 -8.15
N VAL A 133 12.70 -7.27 -7.20
CA VAL A 133 12.50 -7.54 -5.76
C VAL A 133 11.04 -7.36 -5.36
N VAL A 134 10.37 -6.30 -5.81
CA VAL A 134 8.93 -6.10 -5.57
C VAL A 134 8.12 -7.28 -6.11
N GLY A 135 8.33 -7.68 -7.36
CA GLY A 135 7.60 -8.81 -7.96
C GLY A 135 7.88 -10.16 -7.27
N ASN A 136 9.07 -10.34 -6.70
CA ASN A 136 9.39 -11.51 -5.88
C ASN A 136 8.67 -11.47 -4.52
N VAL A 137 8.65 -10.31 -3.87
CA VAL A 137 7.94 -10.13 -2.58
C VAL A 137 6.43 -10.32 -2.75
N GLU A 138 5.82 -9.83 -3.84
CA GLU A 138 4.40 -10.07 -4.14
C GLU A 138 4.05 -11.57 -4.15
N LYS A 139 4.91 -12.41 -4.75
CA LYS A 139 4.74 -13.88 -4.76
C LYS A 139 4.84 -14.46 -3.35
N VAL A 140 5.81 -14.01 -2.55
CA VAL A 140 5.99 -14.46 -1.16
C VAL A 140 4.76 -14.12 -0.32
N ILE A 141 4.26 -12.88 -0.40
CA ILE A 141 3.03 -12.46 0.29
C ILE A 141 1.81 -13.27 -0.18
N ALA A 142 1.71 -13.58 -1.47
CA ALA A 142 0.63 -14.42 -2.00
C ALA A 142 0.64 -15.83 -1.40
N ILE A 143 1.83 -16.44 -1.29
CA ILE A 143 2.01 -17.76 -0.66
C ILE A 143 1.65 -17.70 0.82
N GLU A 144 2.11 -16.66 1.54
CA GLU A 144 1.73 -16.46 2.94
C GLU A 144 0.21 -16.36 3.12
N LEU A 145 -0.46 -15.57 2.27
CA LEU A 145 -1.90 -15.40 2.33
C LEU A 145 -2.65 -16.71 2.06
N LEU A 146 -2.16 -17.52 1.12
CA LEU A 146 -2.71 -18.86 0.86
C LEU A 146 -2.55 -19.79 2.07
N CYS A 147 -1.35 -19.85 2.64
CA CYS A 147 -1.06 -20.64 3.84
C CYS A 147 -1.95 -20.20 5.01
N ALA A 148 -2.08 -18.89 5.25
CA ALA A 148 -2.90 -18.36 6.32
C ALA A 148 -4.39 -18.69 6.11
N CYS A 149 -4.92 -18.54 4.90
CA CYS A 149 -6.31 -18.92 4.60
C CYS A 149 -6.53 -20.43 4.79
N GLN A 150 -5.55 -21.26 4.43
CA GLN A 150 -5.62 -22.70 4.65
C GLN A 150 -5.58 -23.05 6.14
N ALA A 151 -4.70 -22.42 6.92
CA ALA A 151 -4.63 -22.57 8.37
C ALA A 151 -5.99 -22.25 9.03
N MET A 152 -6.69 -21.22 8.55
CA MET A 152 -8.04 -20.89 9.03
C MET A 152 -9.07 -21.99 8.79
N GLU A 153 -8.89 -22.85 7.77
CA GLU A 153 -9.80 -24.00 7.53
C GLU A 153 -9.68 -25.05 8.64
N PHE A 154 -8.46 -25.33 9.08
CA PHE A 154 -8.20 -26.29 10.15
C PHE A 154 -8.72 -25.83 11.51
N LEU A 155 -8.87 -24.52 11.68
CA LEU A 155 -9.38 -23.92 12.92
C LEU A 155 -10.91 -23.76 12.92
N ARG A 156 -11.62 -24.09 11.82
CA ARG A 156 -13.10 -24.04 11.83
C ARG A 156 -13.66 -25.02 12.87
N PRO A 157 -14.70 -24.64 13.64
CA PRO A 157 -15.63 -23.52 13.42
C PRO A 157 -15.22 -22.15 14.00
N LEU A 158 -14.00 -21.98 14.51
CA LEU A 158 -13.52 -20.69 15.00
C LEU A 158 -13.53 -19.63 13.89
N ARG A 159 -13.81 -18.38 14.27
CA ARG A 159 -13.83 -17.22 13.37
C ARG A 159 -12.87 -16.15 13.86
N THR A 160 -12.20 -15.51 12.91
CA THR A 160 -11.32 -14.38 13.18
C THR A 160 -12.10 -13.07 13.14
N THR A 161 -11.38 -11.94 13.22
CA THR A 161 -11.97 -10.60 13.14
C THR A 161 -12.68 -10.36 11.81
N THR A 162 -13.68 -9.47 11.81
CA THR A 162 -14.45 -9.12 10.61
C THR A 162 -13.60 -8.75 9.38
N PRO A 163 -12.58 -7.87 9.45
CA PRO A 163 -11.76 -7.56 8.28
C PRO A 163 -10.98 -8.77 7.76
N LEU A 164 -10.46 -9.64 8.62
CA LEU A 164 -9.70 -10.82 8.20
C LEU A 164 -10.60 -11.89 7.58
N GLU A 165 -11.84 -12.05 8.06
CA GLU A 165 -12.83 -12.91 7.39
C GLU A 165 -13.24 -12.36 6.01
N GLU A 166 -13.25 -11.04 5.81
CA GLU A 166 -13.47 -10.44 4.49
C GLU A 166 -12.31 -10.76 3.53
N VAL A 167 -11.05 -10.67 3.99
CA VAL A 167 -9.87 -11.08 3.22
C VAL A 167 -9.94 -12.57 2.85
N TYR A 168 -10.21 -13.43 3.84
CA TYR A 168 -10.36 -14.86 3.63
C TYR A 168 -11.42 -15.17 2.56
N ARG A 169 -12.58 -14.48 2.59
CA ARG A 169 -13.62 -14.62 1.56
C ARG A 169 -13.16 -14.18 0.17
N VAL A 170 -12.37 -13.11 0.07
CA VAL A 170 -11.82 -12.65 -1.22
C VAL A 170 -10.91 -13.71 -1.83
N VAL A 171 -10.04 -14.32 -1.03
CA VAL A 171 -9.14 -15.40 -1.47
C VAL A 171 -9.95 -16.66 -1.85
N ARG A 172 -10.92 -17.05 -1.03
CA ARG A 172 -11.74 -18.25 -1.28
C ARG A 172 -12.67 -18.16 -2.48
N LYS A 173 -12.95 -16.96 -2.98
CA LYS A 173 -13.65 -16.76 -4.26
C LYS A 173 -12.81 -17.16 -5.47
N VAL A 174 -11.48 -17.16 -5.34
CA VAL A 174 -10.56 -17.47 -6.46
C VAL A 174 -9.83 -18.80 -6.28
N VAL A 175 -9.56 -19.21 -5.04
CA VAL A 175 -8.83 -20.45 -4.71
C VAL A 175 -9.62 -21.28 -3.71
N ARG A 176 -9.93 -22.52 -4.08
CA ARG A 176 -10.60 -23.49 -3.20
C ARG A 176 -9.69 -23.96 -2.05
N PRO A 177 -10.25 -24.39 -0.91
CA PRO A 177 -9.47 -25.04 0.16
C PRO A 177 -8.55 -26.16 -0.35
N TRP A 178 -7.45 -26.40 0.36
CA TRP A 178 -6.50 -27.46 0.04
C TRP A 178 -6.90 -28.75 0.77
N ASP A 179 -7.59 -29.65 0.06
CA ASP A 179 -8.00 -30.95 0.61
C ASP A 179 -7.00 -32.06 0.21
N GLU A 180 -6.65 -32.11 -1.07
CA GLU A 180 -5.68 -33.05 -1.67
C GLU A 180 -4.70 -32.28 -2.56
N ASP A 181 -3.52 -32.86 -2.78
CA ASP A 181 -2.49 -32.27 -3.60
C ASP A 181 -2.96 -32.08 -5.05
N ARG A 182 -2.73 -30.86 -5.55
CA ARG A 182 -3.02 -30.46 -6.91
C ARG A 182 -1.91 -29.56 -7.42
N TYR A 183 -1.97 -29.20 -8.70
CA TYR A 183 -1.05 -28.23 -9.25
C TYR A 183 -1.26 -26.85 -8.61
N MET A 184 -0.25 -26.36 -7.86
CA MET A 184 -0.37 -25.17 -7.01
C MET A 184 -0.07 -23.85 -7.74
N SER A 185 0.67 -23.86 -8.85
CA SER A 185 1.03 -22.62 -9.59
C SER A 185 -0.18 -21.75 -9.93
N PRO A 186 -1.30 -22.29 -10.45
CA PRO A 186 -2.47 -21.48 -10.80
C PRO A 186 -3.11 -20.81 -9.59
N ASP A 187 -3.07 -21.46 -8.42
CA ASP A 187 -3.61 -20.91 -7.18
C ASP A 187 -2.74 -19.74 -6.69
N ILE A 188 -1.41 -19.88 -6.77
CA ILE A 188 -0.47 -18.81 -6.43
C ILE A 188 -0.66 -17.61 -7.38
N GLU A 189 -0.71 -17.86 -8.69
CA GLU A 189 -0.95 -16.83 -9.72
C GLU A 189 -2.28 -16.11 -9.54
N ALA A 190 -3.35 -16.85 -9.20
CA ALA A 190 -4.66 -16.27 -8.93
C ALA A 190 -4.61 -15.31 -7.72
N VAL A 191 -3.91 -15.67 -6.66
CA VAL A 191 -3.76 -14.80 -5.47
C VAL A 191 -2.86 -13.61 -5.74
N ILE A 192 -1.76 -13.77 -6.50
CA ILE A 192 -0.92 -12.65 -6.95
C ILE A 192 -1.78 -11.63 -7.70
N LYS A 193 -2.64 -12.08 -8.63
CA LYS A 193 -3.55 -11.19 -9.36
C LYS A 193 -4.54 -10.47 -8.45
N VAL A 194 -5.01 -11.13 -7.39
CA VAL A 194 -5.89 -10.53 -6.38
C VAL A 194 -5.17 -9.44 -5.57
N LEU A 195 -3.89 -9.63 -5.26
CA LEU A 195 -3.04 -8.61 -4.62
C LEU A 195 -2.79 -7.42 -5.55
N GLN A 196 -2.38 -7.69 -6.80
CA GLN A 196 -2.08 -6.64 -7.80
C GLN A 196 -3.31 -5.84 -8.22
N THR A 197 -4.50 -6.43 -8.18
CA THR A 197 -5.77 -5.72 -8.39
C THR A 197 -6.30 -5.04 -7.13
N GLU A 198 -5.50 -5.01 -6.06
CA GLU A 198 -5.79 -4.37 -4.77
C GLU A 198 -7.10 -4.83 -4.11
N LYS A 199 -7.64 -5.99 -4.50
CA LYS A 199 -8.94 -6.46 -3.98
C LYS A 199 -8.89 -6.72 -2.47
N VAL A 200 -7.75 -7.19 -1.98
CA VAL A 200 -7.49 -7.36 -0.54
C VAL A 200 -7.53 -6.01 0.18
N TRP A 201 -6.82 -5.02 -0.35
CA TRP A 201 -6.80 -3.66 0.21
C TRP A 201 -8.21 -3.06 0.27
N HIS A 202 -8.97 -3.13 -0.82
CA HIS A 202 -10.33 -2.60 -0.88
C HIS A 202 -11.29 -3.30 0.10
N ALA A 203 -11.08 -4.59 0.38
CA ALA A 203 -11.90 -5.31 1.36
C ALA A 203 -11.70 -4.75 2.78
N VAL A 204 -10.46 -4.41 3.15
CA VAL A 204 -10.12 -3.97 4.51
C VAL A 204 -10.10 -2.45 4.69
N LYS A 205 -10.04 -1.68 3.59
CA LYS A 205 -9.84 -0.22 3.60
C LYS A 205 -10.77 0.51 4.56
N LYS A 206 -12.08 0.21 4.51
CA LYS A 206 -13.09 0.82 5.40
C LYS A 206 -12.80 0.62 6.89
N HIS A 207 -12.21 -0.52 7.27
CA HIS A 207 -11.87 -0.85 8.65
C HIS A 207 -10.58 -0.16 9.08
N ILE A 208 -9.62 -0.01 8.17
CA ILE A 208 -8.36 0.72 8.40
C ILE A 208 -8.64 2.22 8.55
N ASP A 209 -9.45 2.80 7.66
CA ASP A 209 -9.84 4.21 7.72
C ASP A 209 -10.56 4.52 9.06
N TYR A 210 -11.46 3.62 9.48
CA TYR A 210 -12.11 3.72 10.78
C TYR A 210 -11.10 3.65 11.94
N PHE A 211 -10.17 2.70 11.91
CA PHE A 211 -9.15 2.53 12.95
C PHE A 211 -8.25 3.77 13.07
N GLN A 212 -7.74 4.30 11.96
CA GLN A 212 -6.91 5.51 11.94
C GLN A 212 -7.69 6.76 12.40
N SER A 213 -8.97 6.85 12.08
CA SER A 213 -9.83 7.93 12.57
C SER A 213 -10.00 7.87 14.09
N ALA A 214 -10.10 6.66 14.67
CA ALA A 214 -10.21 6.45 16.10
C ALA A 214 -8.90 6.77 16.84
N GLU A 215 -7.74 6.35 16.31
CA GLU A 215 -6.44 6.71 16.87
C GLU A 215 -6.19 8.22 16.81
N THR A 216 -6.60 8.89 15.75
CA THR A 216 -6.49 10.35 15.63
C THR A 216 -7.36 11.08 16.67
N ILE A 217 -8.44 10.44 17.15
CA ILE A 217 -9.28 10.95 18.24
C ILE A 217 -8.63 10.67 19.60
N GLU A 218 -8.06 9.49 19.82
CA GLU A 218 -7.40 9.14 21.09
C GLU A 218 -6.06 9.87 21.28
N MET A 219 -5.28 10.13 20.24
CA MET A 219 -4.03 10.91 20.34
C MET A 219 -4.26 12.41 20.57
N ARG A 220 -5.50 12.89 20.57
CA ARG A 220 -5.87 14.22 21.09
C ARG A 220 -5.97 14.28 22.62
N VAL A 221 -5.32 13.38 23.34
CA VAL A 221 -4.95 13.66 24.74
C VAL A 221 -3.81 14.67 24.72
N PHE A 222 -4.13 15.92 25.04
CA PHE A 222 -3.16 17.00 25.16
C PHE A 222 -2.11 16.62 26.22
N SER A 223 -0.93 16.21 25.77
CA SER A 223 0.23 16.08 26.66
C SER A 223 0.72 17.50 26.97
N PRO A 224 0.85 17.90 28.25
CA PRO A 224 1.44 19.19 28.63
C PRO A 224 2.87 19.37 28.11
N THR A 225 3.53 18.27 27.71
CA THR A 225 4.91 18.20 27.22
C THR A 225 5.01 18.01 25.71
N ALA A 226 3.90 17.92 24.98
CA ALA A 226 3.94 17.83 23.51
C ALA A 226 4.34 19.17 22.90
N SER A 227 5.64 19.34 22.66
CA SER A 227 6.19 20.46 21.89
C SER A 227 5.90 20.27 20.39
N GLY A 228 4.64 20.35 20.00
CA GLY A 228 4.25 20.53 18.60
C GLY A 228 4.51 21.97 18.19
N ILE A 229 5.14 22.19 17.03
CA ILE A 229 5.26 23.50 16.38
C ILE A 229 3.85 23.96 16.01
N LEU A 230 3.19 24.62 16.96
CA LEU A 230 2.00 25.43 16.71
C LEU A 230 2.49 26.77 16.18
N GLU A 231 2.11 27.11 14.95
CA GLU A 231 2.13 28.50 14.49
C GLU A 231 1.43 29.35 15.54
N ARG A 232 2.20 30.19 16.25
CA ARG A 232 1.62 31.16 17.17
C ARG A 232 0.83 32.18 16.35
N PRO A 233 -0.41 32.53 16.72
CA PRO A 233 -1.06 33.68 16.15
C PRO A 233 -0.24 34.94 16.48
N ARG A 234 -0.07 35.82 15.50
CA ARG A 234 0.70 37.06 15.64
C ARG A 234 0.08 37.95 16.73
N PRO A 235 0.87 38.53 17.66
CA PRO A 235 0.33 39.37 18.71
C PRO A 235 -0.04 40.75 18.13
N GLY A 236 -1.34 41.04 18.07
CA GLY A 236 -1.85 42.32 17.55
C GLY A 236 -3.37 42.53 17.60
N GLU A 237 -4.17 41.51 17.86
CA GLU A 237 -5.63 41.65 17.92
C GLU A 237 -6.20 41.24 19.28
N GLY A 238 -6.79 42.21 19.99
CA GLY A 238 -7.91 41.94 20.90
C GLY A 238 -7.66 42.07 22.41
N GLY A 239 -8.06 43.22 22.97
CA GLY A 239 -8.89 43.26 24.17
C GLY A 239 -8.19 43.13 25.54
N GLY A 240 -7.93 44.27 26.17
CA GLY A 240 -7.34 44.37 27.49
C GLY A 240 -8.11 43.65 28.61
N ARG A 241 -7.34 43.02 29.51
CA ARG A 241 -7.72 42.80 30.91
C ARG A 241 -6.46 42.85 31.78
N LYS A 242 -6.35 43.91 32.58
CA LYS A 242 -5.36 44.04 33.66
C LYS A 242 -5.55 42.88 34.65
N ARG A 243 -4.49 42.12 34.94
CA ARG A 243 -4.38 41.38 36.21
C ARG A 243 -2.99 41.56 36.81
N SER A 244 -3.03 41.87 38.09
CA SER A 244 -1.99 42.25 39.03
C SER A 244 -0.92 41.18 39.23
N ARG A 245 0.32 41.62 39.48
CA ARG A 245 1.43 40.76 39.92
C ARG A 245 1.19 40.28 41.36
N SER A 246 1.11 38.98 41.56
CA SER A 246 1.28 38.34 42.88
C SER A 246 2.20 37.12 42.74
N ARG A 247 3.14 37.00 43.69
CA ARG A 247 4.21 36.00 43.83
C ARG A 247 3.66 34.56 43.92
N PRO A 248 4.38 33.50 43.48
CA PRO A 248 3.96 32.12 43.71
C PRO A 248 4.16 31.72 45.20
N PRO A 249 3.32 30.82 45.76
CA PRO A 249 3.47 30.32 47.12
C PRO A 249 4.51 29.18 47.18
N SER A 250 5.07 28.99 48.39
CA SER A 250 6.12 28.02 48.73
C SER A 250 5.58 26.60 48.96
N GLU A 251 6.49 25.62 48.89
CA GLU A 251 6.30 24.15 48.78
C GLU A 251 5.50 23.42 49.88
N SER A 252 4.80 24.10 50.79
CA SER A 252 4.05 23.45 51.88
C SER A 252 2.54 23.30 51.65
N GLU A 253 2.03 23.63 50.45
CA GLU A 253 0.60 23.43 50.07
C GLU A 253 0.38 22.28 49.07
N ALA A 254 1.41 21.45 48.84
CA ALA A 254 1.37 20.36 47.85
C ALA A 254 0.64 19.08 48.31
N GLU A 255 0.08 19.04 49.51
CA GLU A 255 -0.42 17.79 50.12
C GLU A 255 -1.90 17.84 50.49
N ALA A 256 -2.78 18.15 49.53
CA ALA A 256 -4.22 17.89 49.64
C ALA A 256 -4.95 17.97 48.28
N VAL A 257 -4.70 17.02 47.37
CA VAL A 257 -5.57 16.84 46.18
C VAL A 257 -6.05 15.39 46.11
N LYS A 258 -7.34 15.20 46.44
CA LYS A 258 -8.08 13.94 46.32
C LYS A 258 -8.03 13.44 44.87
N LYS A 259 -7.68 12.15 44.67
CA LYS A 259 -7.75 11.45 43.38
C LYS A 259 -9.18 11.51 42.81
N PRO A 260 -9.40 11.85 41.52
CA PRO A 260 -10.70 11.70 40.88
C PRO A 260 -11.00 10.21 40.62
N PRO A 261 -12.28 9.78 40.58
CA PRO A 261 -12.63 8.37 40.42
C PRO A 261 -12.30 7.89 39.00
N LEU A 262 -11.78 6.66 38.89
CA LEU A 262 -11.61 5.95 37.62
C LEU A 262 -12.96 5.88 36.89
N ALA A 263 -13.03 6.42 35.67
CA ALA A 263 -14.19 6.24 34.80
C ALA A 263 -14.36 4.75 34.46
N ARG A 264 -15.52 4.17 34.79
CA ARG A 264 -15.86 2.78 34.44
C ARG A 264 -15.93 2.61 32.92
N ARG A 265 -15.37 1.51 32.40
CA ARG A 265 -15.62 1.04 31.03
C ARG A 265 -17.14 0.87 30.82
N PRO A 266 -17.72 1.36 29.71
CA PRO A 266 -19.13 1.11 29.42
C PRO A 266 -19.33 -0.38 29.18
N SER A 267 -20.40 -0.94 29.73
CA SER A 267 -20.72 -2.35 29.57
C SER A 267 -21.30 -2.61 28.17
N GLU A 268 -21.03 -3.79 27.63
CA GLU A 268 -21.48 -4.32 26.34
C GLU A 268 -22.93 -3.94 25.90
N PRO A 269 -23.94 -3.88 26.79
CA PRO A 269 -25.29 -3.43 26.41
C PRO A 269 -25.40 -1.95 26.00
N GLU A 270 -24.50 -1.05 26.42
CA GLU A 270 -24.52 0.37 25.99
C GLU A 270 -23.97 0.55 24.57
N ILE A 271 -23.02 -0.29 24.17
CA ILE A 271 -22.44 -0.30 22.83
C ILE A 271 -23.51 -0.75 21.82
N LEU A 272 -24.27 -1.79 22.14
CA LEU A 272 -25.36 -2.29 21.31
C LEU A 272 -26.50 -1.27 21.13
N LYS A 273 -26.81 -0.46 22.17
CA LYS A 273 -27.81 0.62 22.06
C LYS A 273 -27.36 1.74 21.11
N LYS A 274 -26.08 2.10 21.10
CA LYS A 274 -25.54 3.10 20.16
C LYS A 274 -25.52 2.60 18.71
N VAL A 275 -25.19 1.32 18.50
CA VAL A 275 -25.22 0.69 17.17
C VAL A 275 -26.67 0.58 16.64
N ALA A 276 -27.64 0.29 17.50
CA ALA A 276 -29.06 0.26 17.13
C ALA A 276 -29.63 1.65 16.77
N PHE A 277 -29.13 2.71 17.42
CA PHE A 277 -29.54 4.08 17.12
C PHE A 277 -29.09 4.53 15.72
N VAL A 278 -27.87 4.19 15.31
CA VAL A 278 -27.35 4.47 13.96
C VAL A 278 -28.15 3.74 12.89
N ARG A 279 -28.51 2.47 13.13
CA ARG A 279 -29.34 1.68 12.20
C ARG A 279 -30.77 2.21 12.02
N ARG A 280 -31.34 2.88 13.03
CA ARG A 280 -32.66 3.53 12.90
C ARG A 280 -32.63 4.82 12.09
N ALA A 281 -31.49 5.53 12.08
CA ALA A 281 -31.33 6.76 11.29
C ALA A 281 -31.19 6.49 9.78
N GLU A 282 -30.74 5.29 9.38
CA GLU A 282 -30.62 4.90 7.97
C GLU A 282 -31.90 4.32 7.35
N ALA A 283 -32.95 4.09 8.15
CA ALA A 283 -34.17 3.39 7.72
C ALA A 283 -35.36 4.32 7.36
N ASP A 284 -35.18 5.63 7.30
CA ASP A 284 -36.28 6.59 7.05
C ASP A 284 -36.45 6.89 5.53
N PRO A 285 -37.52 6.42 4.86
CA PRO A 285 -37.59 6.42 3.41
C PRO A 285 -38.33 7.65 2.88
N LYS A 286 -37.85 8.87 3.15
CA LYS A 286 -38.35 10.09 2.48
C LYS A 286 -37.26 11.16 2.30
N LYS A 287 -36.51 11.10 1.20
CA LYS A 287 -36.07 12.28 0.41
C LYS A 287 -35.52 11.87 -0.97
N PRO A 288 -35.64 12.73 -2.00
CA PRO A 288 -35.76 12.32 -3.40
C PRO A 288 -34.40 12.09 -4.07
N THR A 289 -34.41 11.14 -5.00
CA THR A 289 -33.33 10.71 -5.88
C THR A 289 -32.84 11.82 -6.82
N LEU A 290 -31.55 12.12 -6.78
CA LEU A 290 -30.87 12.95 -7.79
C LEU A 290 -30.79 12.17 -9.11
N ALA A 291 -31.24 12.81 -10.20
CA ALA A 291 -31.33 12.26 -11.54
C ALA A 291 -29.99 11.76 -12.10
N ARG A 292 -29.99 10.53 -12.63
CA ARG A 292 -28.89 9.97 -13.44
C ARG A 292 -28.90 10.62 -14.84
N ARG A 293 -27.73 11.09 -15.31
CA ARG A 293 -27.51 11.46 -16.72
C ARG A 293 -27.43 10.19 -17.58
N PRO A 294 -28.02 10.16 -18.80
CA PRO A 294 -27.92 9.02 -19.69
C PRO A 294 -26.59 8.99 -20.47
N SER A 295 -26.13 7.77 -20.79
CA SER A 295 -24.90 7.44 -21.51
C SER A 295 -25.02 7.64 -23.03
N GLU A 296 -23.91 8.04 -23.65
CA GLU A 296 -23.70 8.42 -25.07
C GLU A 296 -23.86 7.27 -26.09
N ALA A 297 -25.00 6.57 -26.11
CA ALA A 297 -25.23 5.43 -27.03
C ALA A 297 -26.44 5.57 -27.97
N GLU A 298 -27.02 6.76 -28.13
CA GLU A 298 -28.03 7.03 -29.15
C GLU A 298 -27.76 8.39 -29.80
N ILE A 299 -28.04 8.50 -31.12
CA ILE A 299 -27.64 9.57 -32.08
C ILE A 299 -26.30 9.16 -32.76
N VAL A 300 -26.26 8.47 -33.90
CA VAL A 300 -26.70 8.91 -35.24
C VAL A 300 -26.96 7.68 -36.14
N LYS A 301 -28.16 7.61 -36.75
CA LYS A 301 -28.45 6.79 -37.94
C LYS A 301 -28.37 7.68 -39.19
N LYS A 302 -27.65 7.27 -40.25
CA LYS A 302 -27.92 7.61 -41.67
C LYS A 302 -27.34 6.52 -42.63
N PRO A 303 -27.85 6.38 -43.88
CA PRO A 303 -28.14 5.10 -44.56
C PRO A 303 -27.10 4.68 -45.63
N PRO A 304 -27.26 3.53 -46.36
CA PRO A 304 -26.15 2.74 -46.91
C PRO A 304 -25.87 3.00 -48.40
N LEU A 305 -24.64 2.75 -48.83
CA LEU A 305 -24.26 2.61 -50.25
C LEU A 305 -23.18 1.53 -50.45
N THR A 306 -23.63 0.43 -51.08
CA THR A 306 -22.97 -0.40 -52.13
C THR A 306 -21.70 -1.22 -51.85
N ARG A 307 -21.75 -2.46 -52.35
CA ARG A 307 -20.86 -3.62 -52.17
C ARG A 307 -19.59 -3.64 -53.05
N ARG A 308 -18.50 -4.15 -52.43
CA ARG A 308 -17.46 -5.14 -52.89
C ARG A 308 -16.31 -4.72 -53.83
N PRO A 309 -15.19 -5.48 -53.93
CA PRO A 309 -14.83 -6.76 -53.27
C PRO A 309 -13.43 -6.80 -52.58
N SER A 310 -13.15 -7.96 -51.97
CA SER A 310 -12.00 -8.40 -51.17
C SER A 310 -10.67 -8.56 -51.91
N GLU A 311 -9.57 -8.15 -51.26
CA GLU A 311 -8.19 -8.47 -51.63
C GLU A 311 -7.85 -9.95 -51.32
N THR A 312 -8.10 -10.80 -52.32
CA THR A 312 -7.31 -12.00 -52.55
C THR A 312 -7.03 -12.05 -54.04
N ASP A 313 -6.07 -11.25 -54.49
CA ASP A 313 -5.33 -11.45 -55.74
C ASP A 313 -4.27 -10.37 -55.84
N LEU A 314 -3.01 -10.74 -55.61
CA LEU A 314 -1.81 -10.19 -56.27
C LEU A 314 -0.58 -10.93 -55.73
N LYS A 315 -0.40 -12.16 -56.23
CA LYS A 315 0.90 -12.83 -56.26
C LYS A 315 1.55 -12.57 -57.63
N ARG A 316 2.83 -12.19 -57.57
CA ARG A 316 3.97 -12.41 -58.50
C ARG A 316 4.46 -11.26 -59.40
N PRO A 317 5.79 -11.28 -59.72
CA PRO A 317 6.63 -10.09 -59.89
C PRO A 317 6.94 -9.80 -61.37
N ARG A 318 7.53 -8.63 -61.65
CA ARG A 318 8.23 -8.38 -62.92
C ARG A 318 9.57 -7.68 -62.71
N LYS A 319 10.59 -8.28 -63.34
CA LYS A 319 11.94 -7.76 -63.61
C LYS A 319 11.88 -6.51 -64.49
N LYS A 320 12.69 -5.51 -64.17
CA LYS A 320 13.82 -5.00 -64.98
C LYS A 320 14.59 -3.97 -64.15
#